data_AF-A0A965X6V7-F1
#
_entry.id   AF-A0A965X6V7-F1
#
_cell.length_a   1.000
_cell.length_b   1.000
_cell.length_c   1.000
_cell.angle_alpha   90.00
_cell.angle_beta   90.00
_cell.angle_gamma   90.00
#
_symmetry.space_group_name_H-M   'P 1'
#
loop_
_entity.id
_entity.type
_entity.pdbx_description
1 polymer ?
#
loop_
_entity_poly.entity_id
_entity_poly.type
_entity_poly.pdbx_seq_one_letter_code
_entity_poly.pdbx_strand_id
1 'polypeptide(L)'
;MPGMTEDLLETTALSWFAELGYRTLHGPDLAPDGCSPEREDYRQTILVGRLRQALERINPDVSAEGIDDAMRRILNPPSPDLMMNNRALHRLLTDGVDVEVAAPEEYGGTQHVKVWLFDLDDVANNEFLALNQYTVIEEPSSQGSAVSGKK
;
A
#
# COMPACT_ATOMS: atom_id res chain seq x y z
N MET A 1 -24.84 15.73 -29.26
CA MET A 1 -23.57 15.59 -28.53
C MET A 1 -23.83 14.60 -27.43
N PRO A 2 -23.17 13.42 -27.36
CA PRO A 2 -23.23 12.63 -26.15
C PRO A 2 -22.69 13.53 -25.03
N GLY A 3 -23.45 13.68 -23.94
CA GLY A 3 -22.96 14.38 -22.76
C GLY A 3 -21.73 13.65 -22.20
N MET A 4 -20.87 14.37 -21.51
CA MET A 4 -19.76 13.76 -20.78
C MET A 4 -20.29 12.67 -19.85
N THR A 5 -19.77 11.44 -19.98
CA THR A 5 -20.08 10.30 -19.11
C THR A 5 -18.92 10.03 -18.14
N GLU A 6 -19.20 9.35 -17.03
CA GLU A 6 -18.16 8.90 -16.08
C GLU A 6 -17.15 7.98 -16.78
N ASP A 7 -17.60 7.05 -17.61
CA ASP A 7 -16.74 6.15 -18.40
C ASP A 7 -15.77 6.93 -19.31
N LEU A 8 -16.24 7.99 -19.97
CA LEU A 8 -15.39 8.81 -20.84
C LEU A 8 -14.36 9.58 -20.01
N LEU A 9 -14.77 10.09 -18.85
CA LEU A 9 -13.89 10.81 -17.93
C LEU A 9 -12.82 9.88 -17.34
N GLU A 10 -13.19 8.67 -16.91
CA GLU A 10 -12.28 7.66 -16.39
C GLU A 10 -11.26 7.23 -17.45
N THR A 11 -11.74 6.89 -18.66
CA THR A 11 -10.86 6.49 -19.77
C THR A 11 -9.89 7.60 -20.15
N THR A 12 -10.35 8.85 -20.17
CA THR A 12 -9.51 10.02 -20.47
C THR A 12 -8.46 10.23 -19.37
N ALA A 13 -8.84 10.13 -18.09
CA ALA A 13 -7.91 10.27 -16.97
C ALA A 13 -6.81 9.19 -17.01
N LEU A 14 -7.19 7.93 -17.28
CA LEU A 14 -6.21 6.84 -17.43
C LEU A 14 -5.26 7.08 -18.60
N SER A 15 -5.74 7.63 -19.73
CA SER A 15 -4.84 7.99 -20.85
C SER A 15 -3.82 9.06 -20.47
N TRP A 16 -4.22 10.06 -19.66
CA TRP A 16 -3.28 11.06 -19.17
C TRP A 16 -2.23 10.47 -18.23
N PHE A 17 -2.61 9.56 -17.35
CA PHE A 17 -1.65 8.83 -16.52
C PHE A 17 -0.68 7.99 -17.36
N ALA A 18 -1.18 7.31 -18.38
CA ALA A 18 -0.33 6.54 -19.30
C ALA A 18 0.69 7.43 -20.03
N GLU A 19 0.28 8.62 -20.49
CA GLU A 19 1.17 9.61 -21.10
C GLU A 19 2.26 10.11 -20.13
N LEU A 20 1.97 10.14 -18.83
CA LEU A 20 2.94 10.48 -17.77
C LEU A 20 3.84 9.31 -17.36
N GLY A 21 3.70 8.14 -18.00
CA GLY A 21 4.53 6.96 -17.74
C GLY A 21 3.97 6.01 -16.68
N TYR A 22 2.73 6.21 -16.22
CA TYR A 22 2.09 5.26 -15.32
C TYR A 22 1.66 4.02 -16.12
N ARG A 23 1.84 2.85 -15.51
CA ARG A 23 1.16 1.66 -16.00
C ARG A 23 -0.32 1.76 -15.69
N THR A 24 -1.18 1.47 -16.65
CA THR A 24 -2.63 1.41 -16.44
C THR A 24 -3.09 -0.04 -16.41
N LEU A 25 -3.88 -0.44 -15.39
CA LEU A 25 -4.51 -1.76 -15.33
C LEU A 25 -6.01 -1.63 -14.97
N HIS A 26 -6.75 -2.72 -15.16
CA HIS A 26 -8.15 -2.81 -14.78
C HIS A 26 -8.26 -3.31 -13.34
N GLY A 27 -8.84 -2.52 -12.44
CA GLY A 27 -9.03 -2.83 -11.03
C GLY A 27 -9.69 -4.19 -10.77
N PRO A 28 -10.77 -4.57 -11.49
CA PRO A 28 -11.40 -5.88 -11.36
C PRO A 28 -10.50 -7.06 -11.72
N ASP A 29 -9.51 -6.89 -12.61
CA ASP A 29 -8.58 -7.97 -12.95
C ASP A 29 -7.68 -8.34 -11.76
N LEU A 30 -7.40 -7.37 -10.87
CA LEU A 30 -6.57 -7.52 -9.67
C LEU A 30 -7.39 -7.94 -8.44
N ALA A 31 -8.72 -8.04 -8.55
CA ALA A 31 -9.59 -8.50 -7.47
C ALA A 31 -9.34 -9.98 -7.15
N PRO A 32 -9.76 -10.48 -5.98
CA PRO A 32 -9.52 -11.88 -5.57
C PRO A 32 -10.09 -12.92 -6.55
N ASP A 33 -11.18 -12.59 -7.23
CA ASP A 33 -11.86 -13.40 -8.25
C ASP A 33 -11.60 -12.90 -9.69
N GLY A 34 -10.63 -11.99 -9.86
CA GLY A 34 -10.21 -11.45 -11.15
C GLY A 34 -9.34 -12.42 -11.97
N CYS A 35 -9.03 -12.02 -13.20
CA CYS A 35 -8.21 -12.82 -14.12
C CYS A 35 -6.73 -12.87 -13.75
N SER A 36 -6.23 -11.88 -13.01
CA SER A 36 -4.84 -11.77 -12.56
C SER A 36 -4.80 -11.23 -11.13
N PRO A 37 -5.27 -12.02 -10.15
CA PRO A 37 -5.50 -11.56 -8.79
C PRO A 37 -4.18 -11.12 -8.13
N GLU A 38 -4.19 -9.92 -7.57
CA GLU A 38 -3.10 -9.38 -6.74
C GLU A 38 -3.56 -9.06 -5.32
N ARG A 39 -4.84 -9.31 -5.04
CA ARG A 39 -5.48 -9.17 -3.73
C ARG A 39 -6.03 -10.52 -3.31
N GLU A 40 -5.95 -10.79 -2.02
CA GLU A 40 -6.52 -12.01 -1.43
C GLU A 40 -7.97 -11.80 -0.99
N ASP A 41 -8.34 -10.55 -0.67
CA ASP A 41 -9.69 -10.21 -0.22
C ASP A 41 -10.14 -8.81 -0.69
N TYR A 42 -11.45 -8.58 -0.65
CA TYR A 42 -12.07 -7.32 -1.09
C TYR A 42 -11.87 -6.14 -0.13
N ARG A 43 -11.32 -6.34 1.07
CA ARG A 43 -10.95 -5.29 2.03
C ARG A 43 -9.56 -4.72 1.73
N GLN A 44 -8.72 -5.44 0.99
CA GLN A 44 -7.36 -5.01 0.69
C GLN A 44 -7.35 -3.80 -0.24
N THR A 45 -6.95 -2.66 0.32
CA THR A 45 -6.72 -1.42 -0.42
C THR A 45 -5.28 -1.31 -0.91
N ILE A 46 -4.34 -2.02 -0.26
CA ILE A 46 -2.91 -2.05 -0.60
C ILE A 46 -2.60 -3.32 -1.39
N LEU A 47 -1.84 -3.18 -2.49
CA LEU A 47 -1.28 -4.30 -3.25
C LEU A 47 -0.02 -4.83 -2.54
N VAL A 48 -0.22 -5.71 -1.55
CA VAL A 48 0.83 -6.17 -0.63
C VAL A 48 2.03 -6.78 -1.35
N GLY A 49 1.79 -7.59 -2.39
CA GLY A 49 2.87 -8.20 -3.17
C GLY A 49 3.74 -7.18 -3.91
N ARG A 50 3.12 -6.18 -4.54
CA ARG A 50 3.83 -5.08 -5.21
C ARG A 50 4.59 -4.20 -4.22
N LEU A 51 3.97 -3.89 -3.08
CA LEU A 51 4.63 -3.12 -2.03
C LEU A 51 5.91 -3.83 -1.56
N ARG A 52 5.86 -5.14 -1.27
CA ARG A 52 7.05 -5.90 -0.90
C ARG A 52 8.13 -5.81 -1.98
N GLN A 53 7.78 -6.09 -3.24
CA GLN A 53 8.74 -6.06 -4.35
C GLN A 53 9.37 -4.68 -4.52
N ALA A 54 8.59 -3.61 -4.33
CA ALA A 54 9.11 -2.25 -4.35
C ALA A 54 10.08 -2.01 -3.19
N LEU A 55 9.74 -2.39 -1.96
CA LEU A 55 10.63 -2.23 -0.81
C LEU A 55 11.95 -2.99 -0.98
N GLU A 56 11.90 -4.24 -1.45
CA GLU A 56 13.09 -5.06 -1.71
C GLU A 56 13.98 -4.44 -2.81
N ARG A 57 13.37 -3.87 -3.84
CA ARG A 57 14.08 -3.23 -4.95
C ARG A 57 14.71 -1.88 -4.57
N ILE A 58 14.01 -1.07 -3.78
CA ILE A 58 14.48 0.25 -3.33
C ILE A 58 15.55 0.09 -2.25
N ASN A 59 15.48 -0.97 -1.44
CA ASN A 59 16.35 -1.18 -0.28
C ASN A 59 17.15 -2.49 -0.39
N PRO A 60 18.04 -2.64 -1.39
CA PRO A 60 18.74 -3.90 -1.67
C PRO A 60 19.67 -4.37 -0.54
N ASP A 61 20.12 -3.46 0.33
CA ASP A 61 21.01 -3.75 1.45
C ASP A 61 20.27 -4.13 2.74
N VAL A 62 18.94 -4.07 2.75
CA VAL A 62 18.13 -4.42 3.91
C VAL A 62 17.79 -5.91 3.90
N SER A 63 17.94 -6.57 5.05
CA SER A 63 17.58 -7.98 5.19
C SER A 63 16.09 -8.22 5.01
N ALA A 64 15.70 -9.44 4.61
CA ALA A 64 14.30 -9.82 4.49
C ALA A 64 13.51 -9.57 5.81
N GLU A 65 14.12 -9.82 6.96
CA GLU A 65 13.52 -9.53 8.27
C GLU A 65 13.24 -8.03 8.48
N GLY A 66 14.13 -7.16 8.01
CA GLY A 66 13.93 -5.71 8.03
C GLY A 66 12.78 -5.28 7.11
N ILE A 67 12.68 -5.86 5.92
CA ILE A 67 11.54 -5.63 5.02
C ILE A 67 10.23 -6.11 5.65
N ASP A 68 10.23 -7.27 6.32
CA ASP A 68 9.07 -7.80 7.03
C ASP A 68 8.59 -6.86 8.15
N ASP A 69 9.51 -6.32 8.94
CA ASP A 69 9.18 -5.34 9.98
C ASP A 69 8.62 -4.04 9.37
N ALA A 70 9.24 -3.53 8.30
CA ALA A 70 8.72 -2.37 7.59
C ALA A 70 7.30 -2.59 7.05
N MET A 71 7.07 -3.75 6.42
CA MET A 71 5.74 -4.15 5.93
C MET A 71 4.71 -4.16 7.06
N ARG A 72 5.04 -4.73 8.23
CA ARG A 72 4.12 -4.73 9.39
C ARG A 72 3.77 -3.31 9.83
N ARG A 73 4.72 -2.39 9.85
CA ARG A 73 4.48 -1.00 10.28
C ARG A 73 3.67 -0.21 9.26
N ILE A 74 3.85 -0.46 7.97
CA ILE A 74 3.09 0.20 6.89
C ILE A 74 1.64 -0.31 6.86
N LEU A 75 1.43 -1.62 7.01
CA LEU A 75 0.12 -2.25 6.89
C LEU A 75 -0.78 -2.11 8.12
N ASN A 76 -0.23 -1.69 9.27
CA ASN A 76 -0.98 -1.56 10.52
C ASN A 76 -1.10 -0.07 10.92
N PRO A 77 -2.23 0.58 10.61
CA PRO A 77 -2.47 1.95 11.03
C PRO A 77 -2.47 2.05 12.57
N PRO A 78 -1.83 3.09 13.14
CA PRO A 78 -1.68 3.20 14.60
C PRO A 78 -2.96 3.62 15.33
N SER A 79 -4.00 4.05 14.61
CA SER A 79 -5.22 4.63 15.16
C SER A 79 -6.44 4.30 14.29
N PRO A 80 -7.67 4.30 14.82
CA PRO A 80 -8.88 4.32 13.99
C PRO A 80 -9.14 5.70 13.33
N ASP A 81 -8.43 6.76 13.73
CA ASP A 81 -8.60 8.10 13.19
C ASP A 81 -7.85 8.28 11.85
N LEU A 82 -8.60 8.63 10.80
CA LEU A 82 -8.06 8.79 9.45
C LEU A 82 -7.01 9.90 9.34
N MET A 83 -7.18 11.01 10.07
CA MET A 83 -6.24 12.13 10.02
C MET A 83 -4.91 11.75 10.68
N MET A 84 -4.96 11.05 11.82
CA MET A 84 -3.78 10.51 12.49
C MET A 84 -3.06 9.50 11.59
N ASN A 85 -3.80 8.60 10.94
CA ASN A 85 -3.22 7.60 10.04
C ASN A 85 -2.60 8.25 8.80
N ASN A 86 -3.24 9.26 8.22
CA ASN A 86 -2.68 9.99 7.08
C ASN A 86 -1.35 10.67 7.45
N ARG A 87 -1.30 11.34 8.62
CA ARG A 87 -0.06 11.94 9.12
C ARG A 87 1.01 10.89 9.44
N ALA A 88 0.63 9.74 9.99
CA ALA A 88 1.56 8.65 10.26
C ALA A 88 2.15 8.10 8.95
N LEU A 89 1.31 7.78 7.97
CA LEU A 89 1.73 7.32 6.65
C LEU A 89 2.63 8.35 5.97
N HIS A 90 2.27 9.63 5.99
CA HIS A 90 3.11 10.70 5.43
C HIS A 90 4.52 10.69 6.02
N ARG A 91 4.67 10.48 7.34
CA ARG A 91 6.01 10.38 7.96
C ARG A 91 6.75 9.14 7.47
N LEU A 92 6.09 8.00 7.28
CA LEU A 92 6.75 6.82 6.70
C LEU A 92 7.26 7.12 5.28
N LEU A 93 6.50 7.90 4.49
CA LEU A 93 6.89 8.27 3.13
C LEU A 93 8.06 9.27 3.10
N THR A 94 8.08 10.27 3.99
CA THR A 94 9.11 11.33 3.99
C THR A 94 10.34 10.99 4.80
N ASP A 95 10.16 10.29 5.92
CA ASP A 95 11.21 10.05 6.90
C ASP A 95 11.67 8.60 6.84
N GLY A 96 11.02 7.72 6.07
CA GLY A 96 11.32 6.28 6.02
C GLY A 96 10.87 5.51 7.26
N VAL A 97 11.02 4.18 7.22
CA VAL A 97 10.67 3.28 8.31
C VAL A 97 11.93 2.80 9.02
N ASP A 98 12.07 3.12 10.31
CA ASP A 98 13.20 2.65 11.12
C ASP A 98 13.00 1.19 11.54
N VAL A 99 13.86 0.28 11.10
CA VAL A 99 13.80 -1.15 11.43
C VAL A 99 15.07 -1.61 12.13
N GLU A 100 14.93 -2.62 12.97
CA GLU A 100 16.06 -3.26 13.65
C GLU A 100 16.41 -4.55 12.89
N VAL A 101 17.65 -4.64 12.42
CA VAL A 101 18.16 -5.84 11.74
C VAL A 101 19.40 -6.35 12.47
N ALA A 102 19.72 -7.63 12.32
CA ALA A 102 20.96 -8.18 12.84
C ALA A 102 22.16 -7.42 12.23
N ALA A 103 23.10 -7.02 13.10
CA ALA A 103 24.38 -6.48 12.65
C ALA A 103 25.19 -7.58 11.96
N PRO A 104 26.10 -7.24 11.02
CA PRO A 104 27.03 -8.20 10.44
C PRO A 104 27.74 -9.01 11.53
N GLU A 105 27.98 -10.31 11.26
CA GLU A 105 28.49 -11.29 12.24
C GLU A 105 29.74 -10.82 12.99
N GLU A 106 30.54 -9.95 12.38
CA GLU A 106 31.80 -9.43 12.93
C GLU A 106 31.60 -8.46 14.12
N TYR A 107 30.44 -7.81 14.22
CA TYR A 107 30.14 -6.85 15.30
C TYR A 107 29.23 -7.42 16.39
N GLY A 108 28.36 -8.38 16.03
CA GLY A 108 27.30 -8.88 16.89
C GLY A 108 26.25 -7.81 17.26
N GLY A 109 25.03 -8.22 17.60
CA GLY A 109 23.96 -7.32 18.03
C GLY A 109 23.00 -6.88 16.92
N THR A 110 22.27 -5.78 17.15
CA THR A 110 21.30 -5.20 16.23
C THR A 110 21.76 -3.84 15.73
N GLN A 111 21.42 -3.53 14.49
CA GLN A 111 21.62 -2.22 13.87
C GLN A 111 20.27 -1.64 13.44
N HIS A 112 20.12 -0.32 13.57
CA HIS A 112 18.96 0.39 13.05
C HIS A 112 19.23 0.79 11.61
N VAL A 113 18.35 0.37 10.71
CA VAL A 113 18.42 0.72 9.29
C VAL A 113 17.10 1.38 8.89
N LYS A 114 17.16 2.27 7.91
CA LYS A 114 15.99 2.96 7.38
C LYS A 114 15.55 2.29 6.08
N VAL A 115 14.28 1.90 6.02
CA VAL A 115 13.63 1.38 4.82
C VAL A 115 12.82 2.50 4.16
N TRP A 116 13.10 2.76 2.89
CA TRP A 116 12.46 3.80 2.09
C TRP A 116 11.32 3.22 1.25
N LEU A 117 10.20 3.95 1.19
CA LEU A 117 9.03 3.59 0.37
C LEU A 117 9.13 4.14 -1.06
N PHE A 118 9.94 5.18 -1.26
CA PHE A 118 10.21 5.79 -2.54
C PHE A 118 11.73 5.91 -2.74
N ASP A 119 12.17 5.60 -3.95
CA ASP A 119 13.52 5.92 -4.40
C ASP A 119 13.53 7.36 -4.93
N LEU A 120 14.01 8.29 -4.10
CA LEU A 120 14.11 9.70 -4.47
C LEU A 120 15.38 10.01 -5.28
N ASP A 121 16.36 9.10 -5.26
CA ASP A 121 17.62 9.25 -5.96
C ASP A 121 17.49 8.78 -7.42
N ASP A 122 16.78 7.68 -7.66
CA ASP A 122 16.37 7.19 -8.97
C ASP A 122 14.85 7.05 -9.06
N VAL A 123 14.20 8.08 -9.61
CA VAL A 123 12.73 8.12 -9.78
C VAL A 123 12.23 6.97 -10.67
N ALA A 124 13.03 6.52 -11.65
CA ALA A 124 12.66 5.41 -12.53
C ALA A 124 12.66 4.07 -11.79
N ASN A 125 13.31 3.99 -10.62
CA ASN A 125 13.24 2.86 -9.72
C ASN A 125 11.98 2.85 -8.84
N ASN A 126 11.00 3.73 -9.07
CA ASN A 126 9.66 3.61 -8.47
C ASN A 126 8.67 2.93 -9.41
N GLU A 127 7.59 2.38 -8.86
CA GLU A 127 6.46 1.90 -9.66
C GLU A 127 5.29 2.89 -9.57
N PHE A 128 4.82 3.35 -10.74
CA PHE A 128 3.67 4.22 -10.86
C PHE A 128 2.54 3.46 -11.56
N LEU A 129 1.46 3.19 -10.83
CA LEU A 129 0.33 2.38 -11.29
C LEU A 129 -0.97 3.18 -11.14
N ALA A 130 -1.76 3.24 -12.21
CA ALA A 130 -3.10 3.78 -12.21
C ALA A 130 -4.10 2.65 -12.51
N LEU A 131 -5.13 2.54 -11.68
CA LEU A 131 -6.21 1.57 -11.84
C LEU A 131 -7.50 2.33 -12.10
N ASN A 132 -8.38 1.70 -12.86
CA ASN A 132 -9.78 2.10 -12.91
C ASN A 132 -10.52 1.60 -11.62
N GLN A 133 -11.84 1.76 -11.56
CA GLN A 133 -12.63 1.43 -10.36
C GLN A 133 -12.38 0.02 -9.78
N TYR A 134 -12.20 -0.04 -8.45
CA TYR A 134 -12.15 -1.26 -7.66
C TYR A 134 -13.12 -1.15 -6.49
N THR A 135 -13.89 -2.22 -6.26
CA THR A 135 -14.87 -2.27 -5.17
C THR A 135 -14.19 -2.73 -3.88
N VAL A 136 -14.28 -1.93 -2.82
CA VAL A 136 -13.86 -2.33 -1.47
C VAL A 136 -15.09 -2.76 -0.67
N ILE A 137 -15.05 -3.95 -0.08
CA ILE A 137 -16.14 -4.47 0.72
C ILE A 137 -15.72 -4.51 2.19
N GLU A 138 -16.32 -3.64 3.01
CA GLU A 138 -16.24 -3.75 4.46
C GLU A 138 -17.36 -4.66 4.98
N GLU A 139 -17.03 -5.61 5.84
CA GLU A 139 -18.08 -6.30 6.61
C GLU A 139 -18.58 -5.37 7.72
N PRO A 140 -19.88 -5.38 8.03
CA PRO A 140 -20.42 -4.59 9.12
C PRO A 140 -19.73 -5.00 10.42
N SER A 141 -19.08 -4.04 11.08
CA SER A 141 -18.51 -4.24 12.40
C SER A 141 -19.61 -4.69 13.36
N SER A 142 -19.54 -5.93 13.86
CA SER A 142 -20.39 -6.39 14.94
C SER A 142 -19.96 -5.72 16.25
N GLN A 143 -20.23 -4.42 16.40
CA GLN A 143 -20.20 -3.71 17.67
C GLN A 143 -21.50 -2.92 17.82
N GLY A 144 -22.41 -3.47 18.63
CA GLY A 144 -23.59 -2.75 19.11
C GLY A 144 -24.86 -3.60 19.19
N SER A 145 -24.96 -4.49 20.19
CA SER A 145 -26.16 -4.71 21.01
C SER A 145 -26.09 -6.02 21.78
N ALA A 146 -25.68 -5.94 23.05
CA ALA A 146 -26.12 -6.87 24.10
C ALA A 146 -25.94 -6.20 25.47
N VAL A 147 -26.76 -5.19 25.75
CA VAL A 147 -27.14 -4.87 27.14
C VAL A 147 -28.61 -5.21 27.27
N SER A 148 -28.88 -6.50 27.47
CA SER A 148 -30.14 -6.96 28.06
C SER A 148 -29.99 -6.81 29.58
N GLY A 149 -30.62 -5.77 30.12
CA GLY A 149 -30.61 -5.45 31.54
C GLY A 149 -31.97 -4.95 31.99
N LYS A 150 -32.81 -5.89 32.44
CA LYS A 150 -33.92 -5.80 33.41
C LYS A 150 -34.66 -4.45 33.56
N LYS A 151 -35.97 -4.49 33.29
CA LYS A 151 -36.99 -4.07 34.25
C LYS A 151 -38.12 -5.09 34.28
#